data_AF-A0A940JJE8-F1
#
_entry.id   AF-A0A940JJE8-F1
#
_cell.length_a   1.000
_cell.length_b   1.000
_cell.length_c   1.000
_cell.angle_alpha   90.00
_cell.angle_beta   90.00
_cell.angle_gamma   90.00
#
_symmetry.space_group_name_H-M   'P 1'
#
loop_
_entity.id
_entity.type
_entity.pdbx_description
1 polymer ?
#
loop_
_entity_poly.entity_id
_entity_poly.type
_entity_poly.pdbx_seq_one_letter_code
_entity_poly.pdbx_strand_id
1 'polypeptide(L)'
;MLRITFLTLNILLTSILFSQTNFSGSWKLEEKESIAGPDFANSISAKLVISQKKDSMIIESTTQGESGYTTTRSSFAMDGKTVSKFSAKADRKIERNLS
;
A
#
# COMPACT_ATOMS: atom_id res chain seq x y z
N MET A 1 -4.70 43.64 14.80
CA MET A 1 -5.71 42.61 14.47
C MET A 1 -5.46 41.95 13.11
N LEU A 2 -5.36 42.69 11.99
CA LEU A 2 -5.20 42.12 10.63
C LEU A 2 -4.04 41.10 10.46
N ARG A 3 -2.94 41.27 11.21
CA ARG A 3 -1.75 40.40 11.14
C ARG A 3 -1.95 39.00 11.76
N ILE A 4 -2.78 38.88 12.80
CA ILE A 4 -3.04 37.59 13.46
C ILE A 4 -4.00 36.75 12.62
N THR A 5 -4.98 37.40 12.00
CA THR A 5 -5.97 36.74 11.10
C THR A 5 -5.31 36.15 9.86
N PHE A 6 -4.28 36.81 9.32
CA PHE A 6 -3.52 36.29 8.19
C PHE A 6 -2.71 35.04 8.57
N LEU A 7 -2.12 35.02 9.77
CA LEU A 7 -1.29 33.90 10.22
C LEU A 7 -2.12 32.64 10.46
N THR A 8 -3.29 32.77 11.10
CA THR A 8 -4.19 31.63 11.34
C THR A 8 -4.77 31.06 10.05
N LEU A 9 -5.11 31.91 9.08
CA LEU A 9 -5.59 31.47 7.77
C LEU A 9 -4.52 30.68 6.99
N ASN A 10 -3.25 31.11 7.05
CA ASN A 10 -2.16 30.40 6.39
C ASN A 10 -1.89 29.02 7.02
N ILE A 11 -1.96 28.91 8.36
CA ILE A 11 -1.77 27.63 9.05
C ILE A 11 -2.89 26.63 8.68
N LEU A 12 -4.15 27.09 8.65
CA LEU A 12 -5.29 26.27 8.22
C LEU A 12 -5.23 25.85 6.75
N LEU A 13 -4.61 26.66 5.88
CA LEU A 13 -4.46 26.30 4.46
C LEU A 13 -3.34 25.27 4.26
N THR A 14 -2.26 25.33 5.05
CA THR A 14 -1.15 24.37 4.96
C THR A 14 -1.51 22.96 5.42
N SER A 15 -2.46 22.79 6.35
CA SER A 15 -2.88 21.45 6.81
C SER A 15 -3.68 20.67 5.76
N ILE A 16 -4.37 21.36 4.84
CA ILE A 16 -5.13 20.76 3.74
C ILE A 16 -4.18 20.27 2.63
N LEU A 17 -2.99 20.87 2.54
CA LEU A 17 -1.97 20.54 1.53
C LEU A 17 -1.01 19.45 1.96
N PHE A 18 -1.15 18.86 3.15
CA PHE A 18 -0.56 17.55 3.45
C PHE A 18 -1.28 16.49 2.61
N SER A 19 -0.95 16.49 1.33
CA SER A 19 -1.36 15.50 0.35
C SER A 19 -0.96 14.14 0.89
N GLN A 20 -1.94 13.26 1.07
CA GLN A 20 -1.65 11.84 1.22
C GLN A 20 -0.82 11.42 0.00
N THR A 21 0.37 10.90 0.23
CA THR A 21 1.22 10.39 -0.85
C THR A 21 0.41 9.37 -1.64
N ASN A 22 0.30 9.60 -2.95
CA ASN A 22 -0.39 8.68 -3.85
C ASN A 22 0.61 7.64 -4.35
N PHE A 23 0.45 6.41 -3.88
CA PHE A 23 1.28 5.27 -4.28
C PHE A 23 0.70 4.49 -5.47
N SER A 24 -0.44 4.95 -6.03
CA SER A 24 -1.12 4.24 -7.10
C SER A 24 -0.23 4.12 -8.34
N GLY A 25 -0.18 2.93 -8.92
CA GLY A 25 0.64 2.67 -10.10
C GLY A 25 1.02 1.22 -10.26
N SER A 26 1.66 0.93 -11.40
CA SER A 26 2.37 -0.33 -11.63
C SER A 26 3.84 -0.10 -11.43
N TRP A 27 4.43 -0.84 -10.49
CA TRP A 27 5.82 -0.76 -10.12
C TRP A 27 6.50 -2.05 -10.55
N LYS A 28 7.62 -1.91 -11.26
CA LYS A 28 8.51 -3.01 -11.59
C LYS A 28 9.72 -2.90 -10.67
N LEU A 29 10.02 -3.97 -9.95
CA LEU A 29 11.18 -4.04 -9.07
C LEU A 29 12.37 -4.48 -9.92
N GLU A 30 13.37 -3.62 -10.08
CA GLU A 30 14.52 -3.86 -10.97
C GLU A 30 15.73 -4.43 -10.22
N GLU A 31 15.97 -3.94 -9.01
CA GLU A 31 17.12 -4.32 -8.20
C GLU A 31 16.68 -4.88 -6.85
N LYS A 32 17.48 -5.80 -6.32
CA LYS A 32 17.30 -6.39 -5.00
C LYS A 32 18.64 -6.39 -4.27
N GLU A 33 18.64 -5.81 -3.08
CA GLU A 33 19.76 -5.87 -2.15
C GLU A 33 19.33 -6.57 -0.85
N SER A 34 20.05 -7.61 -0.45
CA SER A 34 19.85 -8.24 0.86
C SER A 34 20.70 -7.50 1.89
N ILE A 35 20.07 -6.70 2.73
CA ILE A 35 20.77 -5.90 3.75
C ILE A 35 21.25 -6.77 4.92
N ALA A 36 20.56 -7.87 5.22
CA ALA A 36 20.95 -8.80 6.28
C ALA A 36 20.31 -10.19 6.11
N GLY A 37 21.07 -11.23 6.46
CA GLY A 37 20.61 -12.62 6.46
C GLY A 37 20.80 -13.36 5.13
N PRO A 38 20.48 -14.66 5.08
CA PRO A 38 20.61 -15.46 3.87
C PRO A 38 19.65 -14.95 2.79
N ASP A 39 20.15 -14.85 1.56
CA ASP A 39 19.31 -14.47 0.43
C ASP A 39 18.41 -15.63 0.02
N PHE A 40 17.21 -15.67 0.58
CA PHE A 40 16.15 -16.56 0.13
C PHE A 40 15.47 -15.92 -1.10
N ALA A 41 16.10 -16.06 -2.26
CA ALA A 41 15.70 -15.44 -3.52
C ALA A 41 14.28 -15.79 -4.02
N ASN A 42 13.55 -16.67 -3.33
CA ASN A 42 12.43 -17.42 -3.88
C ASN A 42 11.06 -16.72 -3.73
N SER A 43 11.01 -15.52 -3.14
CA SER A 43 9.73 -14.95 -2.68
C SER A 43 9.56 -13.45 -2.91
N ILE A 44 10.43 -12.78 -3.68
CA ILE A 44 10.28 -11.34 -3.94
C ILE A 44 9.43 -11.07 -5.18
N SER A 45 8.65 -10.00 -5.12
CA SER A 45 7.70 -9.63 -6.18
C SER A 45 8.45 -9.07 -7.38
N ALA A 46 8.21 -9.60 -8.57
CA ALA A 46 8.70 -9.03 -9.83
C ALA A 46 7.90 -7.78 -10.22
N LYS A 47 6.64 -7.69 -9.78
CA LYS A 47 5.72 -6.59 -10.09
C LYS A 47 4.82 -6.30 -8.90
N LEU A 48 4.60 -5.02 -8.64
CA LEU A 48 3.57 -4.52 -7.73
C LEU A 48 2.56 -3.69 -8.50
N VAL A 49 1.27 -3.87 -8.23
CA VAL A 49 0.20 -2.97 -8.70
C VAL A 49 -0.51 -2.44 -7.47
N ILE A 50 -0.46 -1.13 -7.28
CA ILE A 50 -1.08 -0.45 -6.15
C ILE A 50 -2.27 0.35 -6.65
N SER A 51 -3.43 0.12 -6.05
CA SER A 51 -4.65 0.89 -6.26
C SER A 51 -5.04 1.56 -4.94
N GLN A 52 -4.84 2.88 -4.85
CA GLN A 52 -5.19 3.66 -3.68
C GLN A 52 -6.49 4.43 -3.92
N LYS A 53 -7.40 4.32 -2.97
CA LYS A 53 -8.60 5.13 -2.83
C LYS A 53 -8.48 5.94 -1.54
N LYS A 54 -9.45 6.83 -1.30
CA LYS A 54 -9.46 7.72 -0.13
C LYS A 54 -9.37 6.98 1.21
N ASP A 55 -9.99 5.80 1.31
CA ASP A 55 -10.17 5.03 2.54
C ASP A 55 -9.49 3.65 2.50
N SER A 56 -8.94 3.27 1.36
CA SER A 56 -8.49 1.90 1.12
C SER A 56 -7.33 1.85 0.14
N MET A 57 -6.47 0.85 0.32
CA MET A 57 -5.36 0.56 -0.56
C MET A 57 -5.36 -0.94 -0.88
N ILE A 58 -5.23 -1.28 -2.15
CA ILE A 58 -5.05 -2.65 -2.63
C ILE A 58 -3.65 -2.75 -3.24
N ILE A 59 -2.89 -3.74 -2.79
CA ILE A 59 -1.56 -4.07 -3.29
C ILE A 59 -1.62 -5.47 -3.88
N GLU A 60 -1.37 -5.56 -5.19
CA GLU A 60 -1.16 -6.83 -5.88
C GLU A 60 0.31 -7.03 -6.12
N SER A 61 0.79 -8.21 -5.76
CA SER A 61 2.19 -8.60 -5.81
C SER A 61 2.32 -9.88 -6.60
N THR A 62 3.02 -9.82 -7.73
CA THR A 62 3.34 -10.98 -8.55
C THR A 62 4.76 -11.43 -8.26
N THR A 63 4.92 -12.62 -7.69
CA THR A 63 6.20 -13.29 -7.45
C THR A 63 6.42 -14.40 -8.47
N GLN A 64 7.67 -14.67 -8.83
CA GLN A 64 8.02 -15.84 -9.66
C GLN A 64 8.52 -16.95 -8.73
N GLY A 65 7.76 -18.03 -8.62
CA GLY A 65 8.18 -19.24 -7.90
C GLY A 65 8.59 -20.36 -8.86
N GLU A 66 9.01 -21.50 -8.33
CA GLU A 66 9.41 -22.67 -9.14
C GLU A 66 8.32 -23.16 -10.11
N SER A 67 7.05 -23.02 -9.75
CA SER A 67 5.90 -23.43 -10.56
C SER A 67 5.33 -22.33 -11.46
N GLY A 68 6.02 -21.18 -11.57
CA GLY A 68 5.60 -20.03 -12.36
C GLY A 68 5.17 -18.82 -11.53
N TYR A 69 4.41 -17.90 -12.15
CA TYR A 69 4.01 -16.65 -11.50
C TYR A 69 2.84 -16.84 -10.53
N THR A 70 3.02 -16.38 -9.29
CA THR A 70 1.97 -16.31 -8.28
C THR A 70 1.63 -14.86 -7.98
N THR A 71 0.35 -14.49 -8.12
CA THR A 71 -0.13 -13.16 -7.72
C THR A 71 -0.86 -13.24 -6.39
N THR A 72 -0.46 -12.40 -5.46
CA THR A 72 -1.08 -12.22 -4.14
C THR A 72 -1.68 -10.83 -4.07
N ARG A 73 -2.92 -10.70 -3.58
CA ARG A 73 -3.60 -9.41 -3.42
C ARG A 73 -3.81 -9.15 -1.95
N SER A 74 -3.38 -8.00 -1.44
CA SER A 74 -3.56 -7.52 -0.06
C SER A 74 -4.33 -6.21 -0.04
N SER A 75 -5.28 -6.08 0.89
CA SER A 75 -6.11 -4.88 1.05
C SER A 75 -5.89 -4.29 2.44
N PHE A 76 -5.79 -2.97 2.52
CA PHE A 76 -5.57 -2.20 3.74
C PHE A 76 -6.58 -1.07 3.81
N ALA A 77 -7.08 -0.76 5.01
CA ALA A 77 -7.86 0.46 5.24
C ALA A 77 -6.90 1.55 5.64
N MET A 78 -7.14 2.74 5.12
CA MET A 78 -6.40 3.94 5.50
C MET A 78 -7.18 4.78 6.53
N ASP A 79 -8.43 4.41 6.82
CA ASP A 79 -9.29 5.08 7.81
C ASP A 79 -9.40 4.33 9.15
N GLY A 80 -8.57 3.28 9.35
CA GLY A 80 -8.59 2.45 10.56
C GLY A 80 -9.74 1.43 10.62
N LYS A 81 -10.56 1.29 9.57
CA LYS A 81 -11.64 0.28 9.53
C LYS A 81 -11.16 -1.06 8.95
N THR A 82 -11.93 -2.13 9.08
CA THR A 82 -11.52 -3.45 8.54
C THR A 82 -11.71 -3.50 7.02
N VAL A 83 -10.72 -4.02 6.27
CA VAL A 83 -10.88 -4.35 4.85
C VAL A 83 -10.77 -5.85 4.64
N SER A 84 -11.75 -6.42 3.94
CA SER A 84 -11.78 -7.83 3.63
C SER A 84 -10.83 -8.17 2.48
N LYS A 85 -10.03 -9.23 2.66
CA LYS A 85 -9.17 -9.81 1.65
C LYS A 85 -9.91 -10.98 1.01
N PHE A 86 -10.21 -10.91 -0.28
CA PHE A 86 -10.74 -12.04 -1.06
C PHE A 86 -9.62 -12.62 -1.93
N SER A 87 -9.25 -13.87 -1.68
CA SER A 87 -8.32 -14.62 -2.53
C SER A 87 -9.13 -15.50 -3.46
N ALA A 88 -9.13 -15.21 -4.77
CA ALA A 88 -9.92 -15.98 -5.73
C ALA A 88 -9.44 -17.44 -5.93
N LYS A 89 -8.26 -17.82 -5.40
CA LYS A 89 -7.68 -19.18 -5.52
C LYS A 89 -7.94 -20.08 -4.31
N ALA A 90 -8.50 -19.55 -3.23
CA ALA A 90 -8.85 -20.33 -2.06
C ALA A 90 -10.19 -19.81 -1.59
N ASP A 91 -11.21 -20.65 -1.40
CA ASP A 91 -12.50 -20.33 -0.76
C ASP A 91 -12.33 -19.92 0.72
N ARG A 92 -11.40 -19.01 0.99
CA ARG A 92 -10.99 -18.54 2.31
C ARG A 92 -11.17 -17.04 2.34
N LYS A 93 -12.28 -16.64 2.95
CA LYS A 93 -12.48 -15.28 3.44
C LYS A 93 -11.58 -15.10 4.66
N ILE A 94 -10.58 -14.23 4.56
CA ILE A 94 -9.73 -13.89 5.70
C ILE A 94 -10.08 -12.46 6.10
N GLU A 95 -10.80 -12.33 7.21
CA GLU A 95 -11.02 -11.06 7.89
C GLU A 95 -9.86 -10.84 8.86
N ARG A 96 -9.14 -9.73 8.73
CA ARG A 96 -8.13 -9.30 9.71
C ARG A 96 -8.61 -8.01 10.33
N ASN A 97 -9.04 -8.08 11.58
CA ASN A 97 -9.28 -6.90 12.39
C ASN A 97 -7.91 -6.32 12.76
N LEU A 98 -7.72 -5.04 12.46
CA LEU A 98 -6.56 -4.28 12.91
C LEU A 98 -6.96 -3.66 14.25
N SER A 99 -6.38 -4.17 15.34
CA SER A 99 -6.49 -3.62 16.70
C SER A 99 -5.48 -2.52 16.92
#